data_AF-A0A7C8Z232-F1
#
_entry.id   AF-A0A7C8Z232-F1
#
_cell.length_a   1.000
_cell.length_b   1.000
_cell.length_c   1.000
_cell.angle_alpha   90.00
_cell.angle_beta   90.00
_cell.angle_gamma   90.00
#
_symmetry.space_group_name_H-M   'P 1'
#
loop_
_entity.id
_entity.type
_entity.pdbx_description
1 polymer ?
#
loop_
_entity_poly.entity_id
_entity_poly.type
_entity_poly.pdbx_seq_one_letter_code
_entity_poly.pdbx_strand_id
1 'polypeptide(L)'
;RPARPTTAAPPHRNHRTAAISAARRPKPKIRSKQISNLIRMELDRGESSANPNYELRKIFTEFLAEVLKLEELGSVGRTFLMGFQQALEFLRRPSIFESSQLVQSIIKANETKRVKSYVDAGCVNAYDSKQRITQMNTSLSGLQEQLTKAKSIIEELEKLMEKAGSVMQNVDEKCGNEFEMDFGVESGEVTSAECGSFMAVVYSMVKQDYVMQERIFSALNLKTSAEELDGYCLMWSLRPFVDDDVIHQAIKLVR
;
A
#
# COMPACT_ATOMS: atom_id res chain seq x y z
N ARG A 1 45.96 -35.74 30.00
CA ARG A 1 44.49 -35.55 30.18
C ARG A 1 44.18 -35.80 31.66
N PRO A 2 43.22 -35.12 32.32
CA PRO A 2 42.52 -33.85 32.07
C PRO A 2 43.04 -32.75 33.07
N ALA A 3 42.42 -31.62 33.43
CA ALA A 3 41.04 -31.13 33.30
C ALA A 3 40.90 -29.58 33.25
N ARG A 4 39.81 -29.12 32.64
CA ARG A 4 39.06 -27.85 32.91
C ARG A 4 37.77 -28.26 33.67
N PRO A 5 36.89 -27.38 34.25
CA PRO A 5 36.35 -26.18 33.58
C PRO A 5 35.86 -24.98 34.47
N THR A 6 35.43 -23.88 33.81
CA THR A 6 34.36 -22.90 34.22
C THR A 6 34.56 -22.06 35.52
N THR A 7 33.98 -20.88 35.80
CA THR A 7 33.06 -19.87 35.17
C THR A 7 33.23 -18.55 36.00
N ALA A 8 32.84 -17.32 35.63
CA ALA A 8 32.30 -16.66 34.43
C ALA A 8 32.54 -15.13 34.52
N ALA A 9 32.21 -14.35 33.48
CA ALA A 9 31.98 -12.91 33.56
C ALA A 9 30.87 -12.50 32.55
N PRO A 10 30.00 -11.51 32.84
CA PRO A 10 28.79 -11.26 32.06
C PRO A 10 29.07 -10.50 30.75
N PRO A 11 28.30 -10.74 29.67
CA PRO A 11 28.45 -10.01 28.41
C PRO A 11 27.83 -8.61 28.49
N HIS A 12 28.48 -7.63 27.85
CA HIS A 12 27.92 -6.30 27.65
C HIS A 12 26.60 -6.37 26.88
N ARG A 13 25.57 -5.71 27.44
CA ARG A 13 24.23 -5.63 26.88
C ARG A 13 24.21 -4.63 25.71
N ASN A 14 24.35 -5.13 24.48
CA ASN A 14 24.23 -4.30 23.28
C ASN A 14 22.80 -3.73 23.16
N HIS A 15 22.62 -2.46 23.49
CA HIS A 15 21.39 -1.71 23.28
C HIS A 15 21.21 -1.36 21.79
N ARG A 16 20.85 -2.34 20.95
CA ARG A 16 20.54 -2.09 19.53
C ARG A 16 19.53 -3.08 18.89
N THR A 17 18.50 -3.48 19.64
CA THR A 17 17.37 -4.28 19.09
C THR A 17 16.08 -4.11 19.90
N ALA A 18 15.55 -2.87 20.00
CA ALA A 18 14.30 -2.61 20.74
C ALA A 18 13.54 -1.35 20.27
N ALA A 19 13.15 -1.26 18.98
CA ALA A 19 12.28 -0.18 18.50
C ALA A 19 11.49 -0.46 17.20
N ILE A 20 11.21 -1.72 16.82
CA ILE A 20 10.23 -2.03 15.74
C ILE A 20 9.28 -3.13 16.21
N SER A 21 8.46 -2.81 17.21
CA SER A 21 7.41 -3.70 17.74
C SER A 21 6.20 -2.91 18.25
N ALA A 22 5.67 -2.00 17.43
CA ALA A 22 4.46 -1.22 17.73
C ALA A 22 3.77 -0.66 16.47
N ALA A 23 3.61 -1.46 15.41
CA ALA A 23 2.85 -1.09 14.20
C ALA A 23 1.84 -2.19 13.82
N ARG A 24 0.95 -2.55 14.75
CA ARG A 24 -0.20 -3.42 14.45
C ARG A 24 -1.30 -2.60 13.76
N ARG A 25 -1.24 -2.46 12.42
CA ARG A 25 -2.48 -2.26 11.64
C ARG A 25 -3.14 -3.62 11.39
N PRO A 26 -4.48 -3.73 11.48
CA PRO A 26 -5.20 -5.00 11.35
C PRO A 26 -5.16 -5.55 9.90
N LYS A 27 -5.43 -6.86 9.76
CA LYS A 27 -5.21 -7.61 8.51
C LYS A 27 -6.29 -7.30 7.45
N PRO A 28 -5.93 -7.11 6.17
CA PRO A 28 -6.89 -6.77 5.09
C PRO A 28 -7.95 -7.85 4.81
N LYS A 29 -7.75 -9.10 5.27
CA LYS A 29 -8.68 -10.23 5.05
C LYS A 29 -10.10 -10.04 5.62
N ILE A 30 -10.31 -9.07 6.52
CA ILE A 30 -11.65 -8.76 7.06
C ILE A 30 -12.45 -7.88 6.09
N ARG A 31 -11.79 -6.98 5.34
CA ARG A 31 -12.46 -6.02 4.43
C ARG A 31 -13.11 -6.76 3.23
N SER A 32 -12.36 -7.64 2.55
CA SER A 32 -12.84 -8.43 1.39
C SER A 32 -14.16 -9.18 1.63
N LYS A 33 -14.33 -9.82 2.80
CA LYS A 33 -15.57 -10.57 3.11
C LYS A 33 -16.78 -9.69 3.44
N GLN A 34 -16.55 -8.43 3.85
CA GLN A 34 -17.61 -7.44 4.03
C GLN A 34 -18.03 -6.84 2.69
N ILE A 35 -17.10 -6.66 1.75
CA ILE A 35 -17.34 -6.14 0.38
C ILE A 35 -18.30 -7.04 -0.40
N SER A 36 -18.06 -8.36 -0.43
CA SER A 36 -18.94 -9.30 -1.14
C SER A 36 -20.38 -9.38 -0.59
N ASN A 37 -20.61 -8.88 0.63
CA ASN A 37 -21.94 -8.83 1.23
C ASN A 37 -22.62 -7.47 0.99
N LEU A 38 -21.86 -6.37 1.03
CA LEU A 38 -22.39 -5.03 0.74
C LEU A 38 -22.88 -4.93 -0.72
N ILE A 39 -22.07 -5.39 -1.68
CA ILE A 39 -22.43 -5.42 -3.11
C ILE A 39 -23.64 -6.32 -3.37
N ARG A 40 -23.80 -7.41 -2.60
CA ARG A 40 -24.93 -8.34 -2.74
C ARG A 40 -26.24 -7.75 -2.20
N MET A 41 -26.19 -7.03 -1.07
CA MET A 41 -27.38 -6.38 -0.49
C MET A 41 -27.96 -5.28 -1.39
N GLU A 42 -27.13 -4.57 -2.14
CA GLU A 42 -27.59 -3.44 -2.96
C GLU A 42 -28.05 -3.86 -4.37
N LEU A 43 -27.64 -5.04 -4.85
CA LEU A 43 -28.15 -5.63 -6.10
C LEU A 43 -29.54 -6.29 -5.94
N ASP A 44 -29.89 -6.76 -4.73
CA ASP A 44 -31.17 -7.42 -4.46
C ASP A 44 -32.33 -6.43 -4.19
N ARG A 45 -32.06 -5.12 -4.07
CA ARG A 45 -33.07 -4.11 -3.73
C ARG A 45 -33.67 -3.46 -4.99
N GLY A 46 -34.73 -4.08 -5.51
CA GLY A 46 -35.44 -3.61 -6.71
C GLY A 46 -36.22 -2.30 -6.53
N GLU A 47 -36.17 -1.47 -7.59
CA GLU A 47 -37.11 -0.41 -8.00
C GLU A 47 -37.42 0.76 -7.05
N SER A 48 -36.80 1.92 -7.31
CA SER A 48 -37.52 3.08 -7.88
C SER A 48 -36.54 4.15 -8.40
N SER A 49 -36.42 4.29 -9.73
CA SER A 49 -35.39 5.07 -10.43
C SER A 49 -35.64 6.59 -10.50
N ALA A 50 -36.47 7.14 -9.61
CA ALA A 50 -36.92 8.53 -9.66
C ALA A 50 -36.49 9.41 -8.46
N ASN A 51 -35.91 8.83 -7.41
CA ASN A 51 -35.45 9.59 -6.24
C ASN A 51 -33.94 9.93 -6.36
N PRO A 52 -33.55 11.22 -6.43
CA PRO A 52 -32.14 11.61 -6.54
C PRO A 52 -31.30 11.27 -5.30
N ASN A 53 -31.90 11.13 -4.10
CA ASN A 53 -31.21 10.65 -2.90
C ASN A 53 -30.81 9.16 -3.06
N TYR A 54 -31.66 8.35 -3.71
CA TYR A 54 -31.34 6.95 -4.04
C TYR A 54 -30.21 6.84 -5.06
N GLU A 55 -30.26 7.61 -6.15
CA GLU A 55 -29.17 7.60 -7.15
C GLU A 55 -27.84 8.10 -6.56
N LEU A 56 -27.85 9.10 -5.67
CA LEU A 56 -26.64 9.55 -4.98
C LEU A 56 -26.07 8.47 -4.05
N ARG A 57 -26.91 7.77 -3.27
CA ARG A 57 -26.49 6.64 -2.42
C ARG A 57 -25.88 5.49 -3.24
N LYS A 58 -26.44 5.20 -4.41
CA LYS A 58 -25.89 4.22 -5.35
C LYS A 58 -24.51 4.65 -5.87
N ILE A 59 -24.35 5.91 -6.32
CA ILE A 59 -23.06 6.46 -6.75
C ILE A 59 -22.03 6.39 -5.62
N PHE A 60 -22.43 6.71 -4.39
CA PHE A 60 -21.56 6.64 -3.22
C PHE A 60 -21.11 5.20 -2.89
N THR A 61 -22.01 4.23 -3.06
CA THR A 61 -21.70 2.80 -2.91
C THR A 61 -20.74 2.31 -3.99
N GLU A 62 -20.96 2.70 -5.25
CA GLU A 62 -20.05 2.45 -6.39
C GLU A 62 -18.66 3.05 -6.10
N PHE A 63 -18.60 4.29 -5.63
CA PHE A 63 -17.37 5.01 -5.27
C PHE A 63 -16.58 4.29 -4.16
N LEU A 64 -17.23 3.89 -3.07
CA LEU A 64 -16.54 3.16 -1.98
C LEU A 64 -16.08 1.76 -2.41
N ALA A 65 -16.78 1.10 -3.34
CA ALA A 65 -16.30 -0.16 -3.90
C ALA A 65 -15.01 0.01 -4.71
N GLU A 66 -14.89 1.08 -5.51
CA GLU A 66 -13.65 1.41 -6.22
C GLU A 66 -12.51 1.81 -5.28
N VAL A 67 -12.77 2.61 -4.23
CA VAL A 67 -11.79 2.92 -3.17
C VAL A 67 -11.24 1.65 -2.53
N LEU A 68 -12.08 0.65 -2.27
CA LEU A 68 -11.67 -0.60 -1.65
C LEU A 68 -10.82 -1.48 -2.58
N LYS A 69 -11.10 -1.49 -3.89
CA LYS A 69 -10.20 -2.14 -4.88
C LYS A 69 -8.81 -1.49 -4.88
N LEU A 70 -8.74 -0.17 -4.75
CA LEU A 70 -7.47 0.56 -4.68
C LEU A 70 -6.64 0.15 -3.45
N GLU A 71 -7.29 -0.13 -2.31
CA GLU A 71 -6.60 -0.69 -1.13
C GLU A 71 -6.00 -2.07 -1.40
N GLU A 72 -6.72 -2.93 -2.13
CA GLU A 72 -6.22 -4.25 -2.51
C GLU A 72 -5.01 -4.13 -3.45
N LEU A 73 -5.06 -3.27 -4.47
CA LEU A 73 -3.93 -2.98 -5.36
C LEU A 73 -2.72 -2.44 -4.58
N GLY A 74 -2.93 -1.52 -3.63
CA GLY A 74 -1.86 -0.99 -2.77
C GLY A 74 -1.16 -2.09 -1.97
N SER A 75 -1.92 -3.08 -1.47
CA SER A 75 -1.37 -4.24 -0.78
C SER A 75 -0.56 -5.17 -1.70
N VAL A 76 -1.00 -5.37 -2.94
CA VAL A 76 -0.29 -6.15 -3.96
C VAL A 76 1.00 -5.44 -4.37
N GLY A 77 0.92 -4.14 -4.66
CA GLY A 77 2.06 -3.27 -5.00
C GLY A 77 3.17 -3.31 -3.95
N ARG A 78 2.80 -3.28 -2.66
CA ARG A 78 3.77 -3.45 -1.55
C ARG A 78 4.57 -4.75 -1.67
N THR A 79 3.93 -5.84 -2.06
CA THR A 79 4.59 -7.15 -2.24
C THR A 79 5.65 -7.10 -3.33
N PHE A 80 5.37 -6.42 -4.45
CA PHE A 80 6.34 -6.19 -5.51
C PHE A 80 7.46 -5.24 -5.08
N LEU A 81 7.16 -4.16 -4.36
CA LEU A 81 8.17 -3.24 -3.83
C LEU A 81 9.16 -3.97 -2.89
N MET A 82 8.66 -4.81 -1.97
CA MET A 82 9.50 -5.67 -1.13
C MET A 82 10.33 -6.66 -1.96
N GLY A 83 9.75 -7.21 -3.05
CA GLY A 83 10.45 -8.10 -3.97
C GLY A 83 11.60 -7.41 -4.72
N PHE A 84 11.41 -6.14 -5.11
CA PHE A 84 12.43 -5.29 -5.69
C PHE A 84 13.55 -5.00 -4.68
N GLN A 85 13.22 -4.57 -3.46
CA GLN A 85 14.18 -4.32 -2.38
C GLN A 85 15.06 -5.55 -2.13
N GLN A 86 14.44 -6.71 -1.88
CA GLN A 86 15.16 -7.96 -1.60
C GLN A 86 16.11 -8.38 -2.74
N ALA A 87 15.68 -8.20 -3.99
CA ALA A 87 16.51 -8.52 -5.15
C ALA A 87 17.72 -7.57 -5.27
N LEU A 88 17.50 -6.26 -5.06
CA LEU A 88 18.54 -5.24 -5.18
C LEU A 88 19.54 -5.29 -4.01
N GLU A 89 19.07 -5.52 -2.78
CA GLU A 89 19.94 -5.77 -1.63
C GLU A 89 20.83 -7.00 -1.83
N PHE A 90 20.28 -8.09 -2.38
CA PHE A 90 21.07 -9.28 -2.67
C PHE A 90 22.18 -9.00 -3.70
N LEU A 91 21.86 -8.27 -4.78
CA LEU A 91 22.83 -7.88 -5.81
C LEU A 91 23.91 -6.91 -5.32
N ARG A 92 23.67 -6.22 -4.19
CA ARG A 92 24.59 -5.27 -3.56
C ARG A 92 25.30 -5.81 -2.32
N ARG A 93 25.13 -7.10 -1.99
CA ARG A 93 25.77 -7.65 -0.78
C ARG A 93 27.28 -7.44 -0.84
N PRO A 94 27.89 -6.79 0.17
CA PRO A 94 29.34 -6.71 0.24
C PRO A 94 29.92 -8.13 0.35
N SER A 95 31.10 -8.34 -0.24
CA SER A 95 31.72 -9.66 -0.24
C SER A 95 32.02 -10.13 1.19
N ILE A 96 31.79 -11.41 1.46
CA ILE A 96 32.09 -12.03 2.78
C ILE A 96 33.60 -12.05 3.13
N PHE A 97 34.45 -11.61 2.20
CA PHE A 97 35.90 -11.59 2.31
C PHE A 97 36.42 -10.63 3.38
N GLU A 98 35.74 -9.51 3.63
CA GLU A 98 36.27 -8.45 4.51
C GLU A 98 36.16 -8.77 6.01
N SER A 99 35.27 -9.70 6.41
CA SER A 99 34.92 -9.93 7.82
C SER A 99 35.57 -11.17 8.45
N SER A 100 36.29 -12.01 7.68
CA SER A 100 36.79 -13.30 8.16
C SER A 100 38.21 -13.62 7.71
N GLN A 101 39.13 -13.70 8.68
CA GLN A 101 40.52 -14.13 8.46
C GLN A 101 40.63 -15.52 7.83
N LEU A 102 39.70 -16.44 8.16
CA LEU A 102 39.64 -17.77 7.56
C LEU A 102 39.29 -17.69 6.06
N VAL A 103 38.26 -16.93 5.70
CA VAL A 103 37.85 -16.73 4.30
C VAL A 103 38.97 -16.06 3.50
N GLN A 104 39.60 -15.03 4.07
CA GLN A 104 40.73 -14.35 3.46
C GLN A 104 41.94 -15.29 3.25
N SER A 105 42.20 -16.20 4.19
CA SER A 105 43.29 -17.20 4.07
C SER A 105 42.99 -18.26 3.00
N ILE A 106 41.74 -18.73 2.91
CA ILE A 106 41.28 -19.66 1.87
C ILE A 106 41.42 -19.03 0.48
N ILE A 107 41.02 -17.78 0.31
CA ILE A 107 41.12 -17.08 -0.98
C ILE A 107 42.58 -16.86 -1.40
N LYS A 108 43.45 -16.45 -0.46
CA LYS A 108 44.91 -16.33 -0.70
C LYS A 108 45.55 -17.67 -1.12
N ALA A 109 45.10 -18.78 -0.54
CA ALA A 109 45.56 -20.11 -0.92
C ALA A 109 45.04 -20.59 -2.30
N ASN A 110 44.04 -19.91 -2.89
CA ASN A 110 43.32 -20.33 -4.10
C ASN A 110 43.21 -19.19 -5.15
N GLU A 111 44.26 -18.37 -5.29
CA GLU A 111 44.31 -17.13 -6.09
C GLU A 111 44.22 -17.28 -7.63
N THR A 112 43.29 -18.10 -8.13
CA THR A 112 42.96 -18.15 -9.56
C THR A 112 42.24 -16.88 -10.01
N LYS A 113 42.36 -16.52 -11.30
CA LYS A 113 41.59 -15.42 -11.91
C LYS A 113 40.07 -15.57 -11.65
N ARG A 114 39.56 -16.81 -11.75
CA ARG A 114 38.14 -17.14 -11.49
C ARG A 114 37.72 -16.85 -10.05
N VAL A 115 38.54 -17.22 -9.07
CA VAL A 115 38.24 -16.96 -7.64
C VAL A 115 38.27 -15.45 -7.36
N LYS A 116 39.25 -14.72 -7.90
CA LYS A 116 39.31 -13.25 -7.76
C LYS A 116 38.05 -12.59 -8.33
N SER A 117 37.70 -12.85 -9.58
CA SER A 117 36.46 -12.29 -10.19
C SER A 117 35.17 -12.68 -9.47
N TYR A 118 35.11 -13.85 -8.83
CA TYR A 118 33.96 -14.25 -8.01
C TYR A 118 33.88 -13.50 -6.67
N VAL A 119 35.03 -13.21 -6.05
CA VAL A 119 35.11 -12.38 -4.83
C VAL A 119 34.79 -10.92 -5.14
N ASP A 120 35.35 -10.38 -6.23
CA ASP A 120 35.07 -9.02 -6.72
C ASP A 120 33.57 -8.81 -7.03
N ALA A 121 32.87 -9.86 -7.47
CA ALA A 121 31.43 -9.89 -7.70
C ALA A 121 30.58 -10.14 -6.42
N GLY A 122 31.11 -9.85 -5.22
CA GLY A 122 30.37 -9.99 -3.96
C GLY A 122 30.13 -11.44 -3.51
N CYS A 123 30.88 -12.41 -4.06
CA CYS A 123 30.62 -13.85 -3.93
C CYS A 123 29.26 -14.29 -4.48
N VAL A 124 28.69 -13.55 -5.44
CA VAL A 124 27.46 -13.92 -6.15
C VAL A 124 27.81 -14.67 -7.43
N ASN A 125 27.15 -15.81 -7.69
CA ASN A 125 27.37 -16.55 -8.94
C ASN A 125 26.47 -15.99 -10.07
N ALA A 126 26.87 -16.19 -11.34
CA ALA A 126 26.17 -15.60 -12.48
C ALA A 126 24.72 -16.09 -12.66
N TYR A 127 24.39 -17.29 -12.20
CA TYR A 127 23.02 -17.82 -12.21
C TYR A 127 22.16 -17.11 -11.16
N ASP A 128 22.65 -16.95 -9.93
CA ASP A 128 21.97 -16.21 -8.86
C ASP A 128 21.70 -14.76 -9.29
N SER A 129 22.72 -14.08 -9.85
CA SER A 129 22.59 -12.72 -10.39
C SER A 129 21.50 -12.65 -11.45
N LYS A 130 21.47 -13.60 -12.40
CA LYS A 130 20.43 -13.67 -13.43
C LYS A 130 19.05 -13.86 -12.82
N GLN A 131 18.88 -14.79 -11.88
CA GLN A 131 17.60 -15.05 -11.20
C GLN A 131 17.10 -13.81 -10.44
N ARG A 132 18.01 -13.07 -9.79
CA ARG A 132 17.68 -11.85 -9.04
C ARG A 132 17.34 -10.68 -9.93
N ILE A 133 18.03 -10.51 -11.05
CA ILE A 133 17.65 -9.54 -12.09
C ILE A 133 16.27 -9.87 -12.66
N THR A 134 15.96 -11.15 -12.91
CA THR A 134 14.61 -11.57 -13.31
C THR A 134 13.57 -11.23 -12.23
N GLN A 135 13.81 -11.56 -10.96
CA GLN A 135 12.93 -11.21 -9.84
C GLN A 135 12.69 -9.70 -9.73
N MET A 136 13.73 -8.89 -9.89
CA MET A 136 13.68 -7.43 -9.86
C MET A 136 12.84 -6.88 -11.02
N ASN A 137 13.05 -7.39 -12.24
CA ASN A 137 12.27 -6.99 -13.42
C ASN A 137 10.79 -7.39 -13.27
N THR A 138 10.48 -8.61 -12.83
CA THR A 138 9.11 -9.04 -12.53
C THR A 138 8.46 -8.13 -11.47
N SER A 139 9.22 -7.67 -10.48
CA SER A 139 8.74 -6.74 -9.45
C SER A 139 8.43 -5.36 -10.01
N LEU A 140 9.29 -4.81 -10.88
CA LEU A 140 9.05 -3.53 -11.57
C LEU A 140 7.83 -3.61 -12.51
N SER A 141 7.74 -4.65 -13.35
CA SER A 141 6.58 -4.85 -14.22
C SER A 141 5.29 -5.04 -13.42
N GLY A 142 5.33 -5.77 -12.31
CA GLY A 142 4.21 -5.92 -11.39
C GLY A 142 3.76 -4.60 -10.78
N LEU A 143 4.70 -3.77 -10.28
CA LEU A 143 4.40 -2.41 -9.79
C LEU A 143 3.76 -1.54 -10.88
N GLN A 144 4.32 -1.54 -12.08
CA GLN A 144 3.79 -0.76 -13.21
C GLN A 144 2.35 -1.18 -13.56
N GLU A 145 2.07 -2.48 -13.57
CA GLU A 145 0.73 -3.02 -13.78
C GLU A 145 -0.25 -2.59 -12.67
N GLN A 146 0.17 -2.65 -11.39
CA GLN A 146 -0.66 -2.17 -10.27
C GLN A 146 -0.94 -0.67 -10.37
N LEU A 147 0.06 0.15 -10.70
CA LEU A 147 -0.10 1.60 -10.87
C LEU A 147 -1.01 1.94 -12.05
N THR A 148 -0.91 1.20 -13.17
CA THR A 148 -1.79 1.39 -14.33
C THR A 148 -3.26 1.11 -13.95
N LYS A 149 -3.51 0.06 -13.17
CA LYS A 149 -4.86 -0.25 -12.64
C LYS A 149 -5.33 0.80 -11.62
N ALA A 150 -4.44 1.21 -10.72
CA ALA A 150 -4.73 2.24 -9.73
C ALA A 150 -5.11 3.58 -10.38
N LYS A 151 -4.39 3.98 -11.43
CA LYS A 151 -4.70 5.17 -12.22
C LYS A 151 -6.09 5.10 -12.84
N SER A 152 -6.43 3.98 -13.48
CA SER A 152 -7.77 3.77 -14.04
C SER A 152 -8.86 3.86 -12.95
N ILE A 153 -8.62 3.35 -11.74
CA ILE A 153 -9.55 3.52 -10.62
C ILE A 153 -9.67 4.99 -10.20
N ILE A 154 -8.57 5.75 -10.12
CA ILE A 154 -8.62 7.19 -9.81
C ILE A 154 -9.45 7.96 -10.87
N GLU A 155 -9.33 7.59 -12.14
CA GLU A 155 -10.13 8.15 -13.25
C GLU A 155 -11.62 7.78 -13.14
N GLU A 156 -11.98 6.56 -12.72
CA GLU A 156 -13.38 6.20 -12.45
C GLU A 156 -13.95 6.92 -11.21
N LEU A 157 -13.16 7.08 -10.15
CA LEU A 157 -13.56 7.85 -8.96
C LEU A 157 -13.83 9.32 -9.30
N GLU A 158 -13.08 9.92 -10.23
CA GLU A 158 -13.28 11.29 -10.72
C GLU A 158 -14.61 11.41 -11.50
N LYS A 159 -14.95 10.43 -12.36
CA LYS A 159 -16.26 10.37 -13.04
C LYS A 159 -17.43 10.19 -12.06
N LEU A 160 -17.25 9.38 -11.01
CA LEU A 160 -18.27 9.19 -9.97
C LEU A 160 -18.48 10.47 -9.14
N MET A 161 -17.42 11.25 -8.88
CA MET A 161 -17.52 12.59 -8.29
C MET A 161 -18.31 13.56 -9.18
N GLU A 162 -18.03 13.62 -10.48
CA GLU A 162 -18.76 14.46 -11.44
C GLU A 162 -20.26 14.09 -11.54
N LYS A 163 -20.54 12.79 -11.59
CA LYS A 163 -21.91 12.24 -11.59
C LYS A 163 -22.65 12.58 -10.30
N ALA A 164 -22.01 12.45 -9.14
CA ALA A 164 -22.59 12.85 -7.85
C ALA A 164 -22.89 14.35 -7.82
N GLY A 165 -21.93 15.21 -8.21
CA GLY A 165 -22.12 16.67 -8.26
C GLY A 165 -23.30 17.09 -9.15
N SER A 166 -23.47 16.42 -10.29
CA SER A 166 -24.60 16.62 -11.19
C SER A 166 -25.93 16.24 -10.53
N VAL A 167 -26.01 15.11 -9.83
CA VAL A 167 -27.22 14.72 -9.08
C VAL A 167 -27.53 15.71 -7.97
N MET A 168 -26.51 16.19 -7.23
CA MET A 168 -26.69 17.16 -6.14
C MET A 168 -27.23 18.51 -6.63
N GLN A 169 -26.74 19.04 -7.75
CA GLN A 169 -27.26 20.29 -8.35
C GLN A 169 -28.74 20.17 -8.76
N ASN A 170 -29.13 19.02 -9.34
CA ASN A 170 -30.53 18.75 -9.72
C ASN A 170 -31.48 18.60 -8.52
N VAL A 171 -30.98 18.35 -7.31
CA VAL A 171 -31.77 18.36 -6.07
C VAL A 171 -32.02 19.80 -5.62
N ASP A 172 -30.98 20.62 -5.62
CA ASP A 172 -31.02 22.02 -5.15
C ASP A 172 -31.95 22.87 -6.04
N GLU A 173 -31.86 22.71 -7.37
CA GLU A 173 -32.76 23.38 -8.33
C GLU A 173 -34.24 22.98 -8.18
N LYS A 174 -34.53 21.75 -7.71
CA LYS A 174 -35.90 21.27 -7.46
C LYS A 174 -36.46 21.65 -6.10
N CYS A 175 -35.62 22.05 -5.14
CA CYS A 175 -36.00 22.42 -3.79
C CYS A 175 -36.22 23.93 -3.61
N GLY A 176 -36.14 24.72 -4.69
CA GLY A 176 -36.14 26.18 -4.66
C GLY A 176 -37.44 26.89 -4.23
N ASN A 177 -38.48 26.17 -3.81
CA ASN A 177 -39.70 26.71 -3.21
C ASN A 177 -40.20 25.79 -2.08
N GLU A 178 -40.53 26.39 -0.94
CA GLU A 178 -41.17 25.78 0.24
C GLU A 178 -40.34 24.74 1.05
N PHE A 179 -39.62 25.18 2.08
CA PHE A 179 -40.18 25.17 3.45
C PHE A 179 -39.34 25.93 4.48
N GLU A 180 -39.98 26.32 5.60
CA GLU A 180 -39.32 26.99 6.73
C GLU A 180 -38.40 26.05 7.54
N MET A 181 -37.47 26.68 8.24
CA MET A 181 -36.45 26.06 9.08
C MET A 181 -37.04 25.59 10.43
N ASP A 182 -37.21 24.27 10.61
CA ASP A 182 -37.39 23.66 11.94
C ASP A 182 -36.24 22.70 12.24
N PHE A 183 -35.69 22.79 13.45
CA PHE A 183 -34.44 22.14 13.86
C PHE A 183 -34.71 20.88 14.70
N GLY A 184 -35.41 19.92 14.09
CA GLY A 184 -35.78 18.65 14.71
C GLY A 184 -34.67 17.60 14.66
N VAL A 185 -34.03 17.32 15.79
CA VAL A 185 -33.07 16.21 15.93
C VAL A 185 -33.81 14.92 16.26
N GLU A 186 -33.87 13.96 15.33
CA GLU A 186 -33.67 12.50 15.56
C GLU A 186 -33.82 11.66 14.27
N SER A 187 -33.09 10.53 14.20
CA SER A 187 -33.20 9.45 13.18
C SER A 187 -32.62 9.65 11.77
N GLY A 188 -31.29 9.81 11.66
CA GLY A 188 -30.48 8.85 10.89
C GLY A 188 -30.50 8.85 9.35
N GLU A 189 -31.07 9.85 8.67
CA GLU A 189 -30.97 9.94 7.21
C GLU A 189 -29.71 10.70 6.77
N VAL A 190 -28.69 9.97 6.29
CA VAL A 190 -27.48 10.57 5.69
C VAL A 190 -27.86 11.54 4.58
N THR A 191 -27.44 12.78 4.72
CA THR A 191 -27.78 13.87 3.82
C THR A 191 -26.96 13.82 2.52
N SER A 192 -27.51 14.39 1.46
CA SER A 192 -26.84 14.56 0.16
C SER A 192 -25.48 15.27 0.31
N ALA A 193 -25.43 16.31 1.17
CA ALA A 193 -24.22 17.07 1.46
C ALA A 193 -23.14 16.27 2.19
N GLU A 194 -23.52 15.38 3.13
CA GLU A 194 -22.58 14.49 3.81
C GLU A 194 -21.95 13.48 2.84
N CYS A 195 -22.74 12.83 2.00
CA CYS A 195 -22.24 11.92 0.96
C CYS A 195 -21.20 12.62 0.05
N GLY A 196 -21.54 13.79 -0.50
CA GLY A 196 -20.61 14.57 -1.33
C GLY A 196 -19.33 14.97 -0.59
N SER A 197 -19.45 15.36 0.68
CA SER A 197 -18.30 15.72 1.54
C SER A 197 -17.38 14.53 1.79
N PHE A 198 -17.94 13.35 2.13
CA PHE A 198 -17.15 12.13 2.32
C PHE A 198 -16.48 11.68 1.03
N MET A 199 -17.17 11.73 -0.12
CA MET A 199 -16.57 11.42 -1.42
C MET A 199 -15.39 12.36 -1.73
N ALA A 200 -15.55 13.67 -1.57
CA ALA A 200 -14.50 14.65 -1.83
C ALA A 200 -13.26 14.45 -0.94
N VAL A 201 -13.44 14.22 0.35
CA VAL A 201 -12.34 13.97 1.30
C VAL A 201 -11.63 12.65 0.97
N VAL A 202 -12.39 11.56 0.78
CA VAL A 202 -11.82 10.25 0.45
C VAL A 202 -11.08 10.28 -0.88
N TYR A 203 -11.64 10.93 -1.90
CA TYR A 203 -11.00 11.10 -3.21
C TYR A 203 -9.66 11.84 -3.09
N SER A 204 -9.62 12.93 -2.34
CA SER A 204 -8.38 13.70 -2.10
C SER A 204 -7.31 12.85 -1.41
N MET A 205 -7.67 12.10 -0.36
CA MET A 205 -6.75 11.19 0.34
C MET A 205 -6.17 10.12 -0.60
N VAL A 206 -7.03 9.42 -1.35
CA VAL A 206 -6.56 8.32 -2.21
C VAL A 206 -5.81 8.79 -3.45
N LYS A 207 -6.14 9.96 -4.00
CA LYS A 207 -5.38 10.59 -5.10
C LYS A 207 -3.97 10.98 -4.63
N GLN A 208 -3.83 11.49 -3.41
CA GLN A 208 -2.51 11.80 -2.82
C GLN A 208 -1.69 10.52 -2.56
N ASP A 209 -2.31 9.45 -2.04
CA ASP A 209 -1.63 8.17 -1.84
C ASP A 209 -1.19 7.53 -3.18
N TYR A 210 -2.02 7.58 -4.22
CA TYR A 210 -1.65 7.18 -5.58
C TYR A 210 -0.44 7.98 -6.10
N VAL A 211 -0.44 9.30 -5.99
CA VAL A 211 0.68 10.16 -6.45
C VAL A 211 1.96 9.86 -5.66
N MET A 212 1.86 9.52 -4.37
CA MET A 212 3.00 9.04 -3.59
C MET A 212 3.54 7.70 -4.12
N GLN A 213 2.67 6.73 -4.41
CA GLN A 213 3.06 5.42 -4.96
C GLN A 213 3.73 5.58 -6.35
N GLU A 214 3.21 6.45 -7.22
CA GLU A 214 3.78 6.76 -8.54
C GLU A 214 5.16 7.43 -8.44
N ARG A 215 5.35 8.34 -7.47
CA ARG A 215 6.66 8.95 -7.17
C ARG A 215 7.66 7.94 -6.65
N ILE A 216 7.25 7.04 -5.74
CA ILE A 216 8.10 5.95 -5.24
C ILE A 216 8.56 5.08 -6.41
N PHE A 217 7.64 4.62 -7.25
CA PHE A 217 7.97 3.80 -8.43
C PHE A 217 8.93 4.50 -9.38
N SER A 218 8.69 5.79 -9.67
CA SER A 218 9.55 6.60 -10.54
C SER A 218 10.97 6.79 -9.98
N ALA A 219 11.16 6.68 -8.66
CA ALA A 219 12.45 6.74 -8.00
C ALA A 219 13.18 5.39 -7.91
N LEU A 220 12.53 4.25 -8.22
CA LEU A 220 13.15 2.93 -8.17
C LEU A 220 14.15 2.73 -9.30
N ASN A 221 15.42 2.52 -8.93
CA ASN A 221 16.47 2.21 -9.89
C ASN A 221 17.63 1.44 -9.20
N LEU A 222 18.60 0.98 -10.00
CA LEU A 222 19.77 0.23 -9.52
C LEU A 222 20.70 1.01 -8.56
N LYS A 223 20.52 2.32 -8.39
CA LYS A 223 21.31 3.21 -7.52
C LYS A 223 20.55 3.67 -6.26
N THR A 224 19.22 3.56 -6.20
CA THR A 224 18.40 3.91 -5.01
C THR A 224 18.96 3.27 -3.75
N SER A 225 19.38 4.02 -2.75
CA SER A 225 20.04 3.49 -1.55
C SER A 225 19.14 2.56 -0.72
N ALA A 226 19.74 1.81 0.21
CA ALA A 226 18.97 0.97 1.13
C ALA A 226 18.08 1.83 2.05
N GLU A 227 18.58 2.96 2.53
CA GLU A 227 17.82 3.90 3.39
C GLU A 227 16.63 4.52 2.64
N GLU A 228 16.79 4.90 1.37
CA GLU A 228 15.67 5.34 0.51
C GLU A 228 14.65 4.23 0.29
N LEU A 229 15.08 2.99 0.03
CA LEU A 229 14.18 1.85 -0.14
C LEU A 229 13.40 1.51 1.12
N ASP A 230 14.05 1.51 2.29
CA ASP A 230 13.36 1.35 3.58
C ASP A 230 12.34 2.47 3.81
N GLY A 231 12.70 3.71 3.47
CA GLY A 231 11.79 4.85 3.49
C GLY A 231 10.58 4.68 2.56
N TYR A 232 10.80 4.21 1.33
CA TYR A 232 9.73 3.93 0.35
C TYR A 232 8.82 2.80 0.81
N CYS A 233 9.39 1.68 1.28
CA CYS A 233 8.64 0.57 1.86
C CYS A 233 7.84 0.98 3.09
N LEU A 234 8.38 1.87 3.93
CA LEU A 234 7.69 2.41 5.10
C LEU A 234 6.52 3.31 4.70
N MET A 235 6.73 4.27 3.79
CA MET A 235 5.65 5.15 3.28
C MET A 235 4.51 4.34 2.65
N TRP A 236 4.83 3.37 1.78
CA TRP A 236 3.86 2.47 1.16
C TRP A 236 3.11 1.62 2.21
N SER A 237 3.77 1.26 3.32
CA SER A 237 3.16 0.49 4.41
C SER A 237 2.27 1.33 5.33
N LEU A 238 2.58 2.62 5.51
CA LEU A 238 1.89 3.52 6.44
C LEU A 238 0.76 4.32 5.78
N ARG A 239 0.78 4.53 4.46
CA ARG A 239 -0.17 5.38 3.71
C ARG A 239 -0.42 6.73 4.42
N PRO A 240 0.59 7.61 4.52
CA PRO A 240 0.50 8.84 5.32
C PRO A 240 -0.61 9.81 4.89
N PHE A 241 -1.13 9.67 3.68
CA PHE A 241 -2.23 10.48 3.13
C PHE A 241 -3.63 9.89 3.36
N VAL A 242 -3.72 8.66 3.87
CA VAL A 242 -5.01 7.95 4.04
C VAL A 242 -5.32 7.78 5.52
N ASP A 243 -6.35 8.50 5.96
CA ASP A 243 -7.00 8.26 7.24
C ASP A 243 -7.93 7.04 7.12
N ASP A 244 -7.52 5.93 7.75
CA ASP A 244 -8.32 4.71 7.81
C ASP A 244 -9.68 4.95 8.53
N ASP A 245 -9.76 5.85 9.51
CA ASP A 245 -10.99 6.09 10.27
C ASP A 245 -12.03 6.87 9.45
N VAL A 246 -11.60 7.81 8.60
CA VAL A 246 -12.49 8.48 7.63
C VAL A 246 -13.05 7.48 6.62
N ILE A 247 -12.24 6.55 6.11
CA ILE A 247 -12.72 5.46 5.23
C ILE A 247 -13.73 4.56 5.97
N HIS A 248 -13.45 4.17 7.22
CA HIS A 248 -14.39 3.37 8.01
C HIS A 248 -15.69 4.12 8.32
N GLN A 249 -15.65 5.44 8.51
CA GLN A 249 -16.85 6.27 8.68
C GLN A 249 -17.67 6.31 7.39
N ALA A 250 -17.05 6.58 6.24
CA ALA A 250 -17.73 6.57 4.94
C ALA A 250 -18.43 5.23 4.67
N ILE A 251 -17.77 4.10 4.96
CA ILE A 251 -18.36 2.75 4.81
C ILE A 251 -19.54 2.49 5.77
N LYS A 252 -19.59 3.14 6.94
CA LYS A 252 -20.75 3.02 7.86
C LYS A 252 -21.99 3.71 7.31
N LEU A 253 -21.87 4.76 6.50
CA LEU A 253 -23.00 5.51 5.93
C LEU A 253 -23.76 4.72 4.85
N VAL A 254 -23.20 3.59 4.39
CA VAL A 254 -23.81 2.67 3.41
C VAL A 254 -24.38 1.40 4.09
N ARG A 255 -24.31 1.29 5.43
CA ARG A 255 -24.80 0.13 6.19
C ARG A 255 -26.09 0.42 6.93
#